data_AF-A0A261Q0B2-F1
#
_entry.id   AF-A0A261Q0B2-F1
#
_cell.length_a   1.000
_cell.length_b   1.000
_cell.length_c   1.000
_cell.angle_alpha   90.00
_cell.angle_beta   90.00
_cell.angle_gamma   90.00
#
_symmetry.space_group_name_H-M   'P 1'
#
loop_
_entity.id
_entity.type
_entity.pdbx_description
1 polymer ?
#
loop_
_entity_poly.entity_id
_entity_poly.type
_entity_poly.pdbx_seq_one_letter_code
_entity_poly.pdbx_strand_id
1 'polypeptide(L)'
;MKAFRLWGGLLLLLGLLYGVQYVYHRWQRPWAYDSATPRLVGHWFGPFKDPDGVPKTLELEIFEPEVDWLYRRRHRKNDQNFKGLARVKSRLGMEQYRVEGVIRNTKQQTLNRITFLFQDEQTRLRNNFNLMTAEEGGNWESEALTLTLTFRYITERGSAFSSSNDLRYTTTVPVRLKRMNP
;
A
#
# COMPACT_ATOMS: atom_id res chain seq x y z
N MET A 1 42.98 11.74 -28.32
CA MET A 1 41.79 11.09 -28.96
C MET A 1 41.42 9.70 -28.44
N LYS A 2 42.33 8.90 -27.83
CA LYS A 2 41.98 7.56 -27.30
C LYS A 2 41.10 7.59 -26.03
N ALA A 3 41.31 8.57 -25.14
CA ALA A 3 40.51 8.73 -23.92
C ALA A 3 39.02 8.97 -24.21
N PHE A 4 38.68 9.89 -25.12
CA PHE A 4 37.28 10.22 -25.47
C PHE A 4 36.47 9.02 -25.98
N ARG A 5 37.11 8.07 -26.70
CA ARG A 5 36.47 6.83 -27.18
C ARG A 5 36.23 5.82 -26.05
N LEU A 6 37.11 5.75 -25.06
CA LEU A 6 36.96 4.89 -23.88
C LEU A 6 35.83 5.39 -22.96
N TRP A 7 35.75 6.70 -22.73
CA TRP A 7 34.66 7.31 -21.96
C TRP A 7 33.30 7.18 -22.65
N GLY A 8 33.24 7.35 -23.97
CA GLY A 8 32.01 7.15 -24.75
C GLY A 8 31.50 5.70 -24.71
N GLY A 9 32.41 4.73 -24.86
CA GLY A 9 32.06 3.30 -24.76
C GLY A 9 31.56 2.92 -23.36
N LEU A 10 32.20 3.43 -22.30
CA LEU A 10 31.78 3.20 -20.92
C LEU A 10 30.38 3.78 -20.64
N LEU A 11 30.12 5.02 -21.08
CA LEU A 11 28.81 5.66 -20.90
C LEU A 11 27.69 4.91 -21.65
N LEU A 12 27.95 4.43 -22.86
CA LEU A 12 26.99 3.61 -23.60
C LEU A 12 26.69 2.29 -22.90
N LEU A 13 27.73 1.63 -22.36
CA LEU A 13 27.57 0.35 -21.67
C LEU A 13 26.81 0.53 -20.34
N LEU A 14 27.10 1.60 -19.59
CA LEU A 14 26.34 1.97 -18.40
C LEU A 14 24.88 2.31 -18.72
N GLY A 15 24.63 3.05 -19.81
CA GLY A 15 23.28 3.37 -20.28
C GLY A 15 22.48 2.13 -20.68
N LEU A 16 23.12 1.18 -21.37
CA LEU A 16 22.48 -0.09 -21.76
C LEU A 16 22.16 -0.96 -20.55
N LEU A 17 23.10 -1.09 -19.61
CA LEU A 17 22.86 -1.80 -18.35
C LEU A 17 21.71 -1.19 -17.55
N TYR A 18 21.66 0.14 -17.47
CA TYR A 18 20.58 0.87 -16.83
C TYR A 18 19.23 0.58 -17.51
N GLY A 19 19.16 0.71 -18.84
CA GLY A 19 17.94 0.49 -19.61
C GLY A 19 17.39 -0.94 -19.46
N VAL A 20 18.25 -1.95 -19.56
CA VAL A 20 17.85 -3.36 -19.40
C VAL A 20 17.28 -3.63 -18.01
N GLN A 21 17.93 -3.09 -16.95
CA GLN A 21 17.44 -3.26 -15.58
C GLN A 21 16.11 -2.54 -15.34
N TYR A 22 15.94 -1.34 -15.89
CA TYR A 22 14.70 -0.59 -15.79
C TYR A 22 13.53 -1.34 -16.46
N VAL A 23 13.75 -1.88 -17.66
CA VAL A 23 12.74 -2.70 -18.37
C VAL A 23 12.40 -3.95 -17.56
N TYR A 24 13.43 -4.65 -17.04
CA TYR A 24 13.23 -5.83 -16.20
C TYR A 24 12.43 -5.50 -14.93
N HIS A 25 12.73 -4.38 -14.27
CA HIS A 25 12.01 -3.92 -13.09
C HIS A 25 10.52 -3.72 -13.34
N ARG A 26 10.15 -3.10 -14.47
CA ARG A 26 8.75 -2.89 -14.87
C ARG A 26 8.07 -4.21 -15.23
N TRP A 27 8.74 -5.07 -15.99
CA TRP A 27 8.20 -6.36 -16.40
C TRP A 27 7.86 -7.29 -15.23
N GLN A 28 8.65 -7.25 -14.15
CA GLN A 28 8.36 -8.03 -12.94
C GLN A 28 7.17 -7.50 -12.12
N ARG A 29 6.71 -6.27 -12.40
CA ARG A 29 5.72 -5.55 -11.60
C ARG A 29 4.57 -5.04 -12.47
N PRO A 30 3.84 -5.92 -13.19
CA PRO A 30 2.73 -5.51 -14.04
C PRO A 30 1.65 -4.77 -13.24
N TRP A 31 1.43 -5.16 -11.98
CA TRP A 31 0.52 -4.49 -11.04
C TRP A 31 0.81 -3.00 -10.85
N ALA A 32 2.03 -2.52 -11.11
CA ALA A 32 2.41 -1.12 -10.97
C ALA A 32 2.40 -0.35 -12.29
N TYR A 33 2.75 -1.00 -13.40
CA TYR A 33 3.15 -0.31 -14.63
C TYR A 33 2.38 -0.71 -15.89
N ASP A 34 1.73 -1.87 -15.89
CA ASP A 34 1.09 -2.39 -17.09
C ASP A 34 -0.23 -1.66 -17.35
N SER A 35 -0.40 -1.18 -18.58
CA SER A 35 -1.64 -0.55 -19.04
C SER A 35 -2.66 -1.58 -19.56
N ALA A 36 -2.22 -2.79 -19.90
CA ALA A 36 -3.08 -3.87 -20.37
C ALA A 36 -3.74 -4.66 -19.23
N THR A 37 -3.20 -4.56 -18.01
CA THR A 37 -3.81 -5.13 -16.80
C THR A 37 -4.22 -4.03 -15.83
N PRO A 38 -5.29 -4.21 -15.04
CA PRO A 38 -5.61 -3.36 -13.91
C PRO A 38 -4.38 -3.01 -13.05
N ARG A 39 -4.05 -1.72 -12.98
CA ARG A 39 -2.92 -1.20 -12.20
C ARG A 39 -3.33 -0.96 -10.75
N LEU A 40 -2.67 -1.55 -9.77
CA LEU A 40 -2.96 -1.28 -8.35
C LEU A 40 -2.52 0.13 -7.93
N VAL A 41 -1.40 0.61 -8.45
CA VAL A 41 -0.82 1.92 -8.10
C VAL A 41 -1.77 3.06 -8.45
N GLY A 42 -1.90 4.01 -7.53
CA GLY A 42 -2.72 5.21 -7.68
C GLY A 42 -3.52 5.52 -6.42
N HIS A 43 -4.51 6.39 -6.60
CA HIS A 43 -5.38 6.87 -5.54
C HIS A 43 -6.70 6.10 -5.52
N TRP A 44 -7.11 5.70 -4.32
CA TRP A 44 -8.30 4.92 -4.03
C TRP A 44 -9.10 5.61 -2.93
N PHE A 45 -10.42 5.60 -3.06
CA PHE A 45 -11.31 6.32 -2.16
C PHE A 45 -12.58 5.55 -1.89
N GLY A 46 -13.00 5.46 -0.63
CA GLY A 46 -14.31 4.89 -0.34
C GLY A 46 -14.78 5.10 1.10
N PRO A 47 -16.10 5.05 1.32
CA PRO A 47 -16.68 5.10 2.65
C PRO A 47 -16.65 3.74 3.34
N PHE A 48 -16.65 3.76 4.67
CA PHE A 48 -16.87 2.58 5.50
C PHE A 48 -17.44 2.98 6.87
N LYS A 49 -17.82 2.00 7.69
CA LYS A 49 -18.15 2.22 9.10
C LYS A 49 -17.20 1.42 9.96
N ASP A 50 -16.73 1.99 11.06
CA ASP A 50 -15.94 1.24 12.03
C ASP A 50 -16.83 0.31 12.89
N PRO A 51 -16.24 -0.50 13.79
CA PRO A 51 -17.02 -1.38 14.67
C PRO A 51 -18.01 -0.67 15.60
N ASP A 52 -17.83 0.63 15.87
CA ASP A 52 -18.78 1.46 16.62
C ASP A 52 -19.89 2.05 15.72
N GLY A 53 -19.89 1.71 14.43
CA GLY A 53 -20.83 2.22 13.44
C GLY A 53 -20.54 3.67 13.01
N VAL A 54 -19.40 4.25 13.40
CA VAL A 54 -19.02 5.62 13.05
C VAL A 54 -18.69 5.67 11.55
N PRO A 55 -19.36 6.52 10.77
CA PRO A 55 -19.02 6.70 9.36
C PRO A 55 -17.62 7.29 9.20
N LYS A 56 -16.84 6.66 8.33
CA LYS A 56 -15.47 7.05 7.98
C LYS A 56 -15.27 7.02 6.48
N THR A 57 -14.22 7.69 6.04
CA THR A 57 -13.78 7.69 4.65
C THR A 57 -12.31 7.33 4.61
N LEU A 58 -11.94 6.41 3.72
CA LEU A 58 -10.57 5.99 3.48
C LEU A 58 -10.10 6.57 2.14
N GLU A 59 -9.05 7.38 2.19
CA GLU A 59 -8.20 7.76 1.07
C GLU A 59 -6.94 6.91 1.14
N LEU A 60 -6.62 6.18 0.08
CA LEU A 60 -5.46 5.30 0.00
C LEU A 60 -4.68 5.61 -1.26
N GLU A 61 -3.40 5.93 -1.11
CA GLU A 61 -2.47 6.14 -2.20
C GLU A 61 -1.45 5.00 -2.20
N ILE A 62 -1.37 4.26 -3.29
CA ILE A 62 -0.34 3.22 -3.49
C ILE A 62 0.70 3.76 -4.47
N PHE A 63 1.95 3.79 -4.03
CA PHE A 63 3.05 4.39 -4.77
C PHE A 63 3.64 3.46 -5.82
N GLU A 64 4.25 4.07 -6.84
CA GLU A 64 5.13 3.33 -7.75
C GLU A 64 6.33 2.78 -6.99
N PRO A 65 6.76 1.53 -7.29
CA PRO A 65 7.87 0.92 -6.61
C PRO A 65 9.19 1.61 -7.00
N GLU A 66 9.99 1.95 -5.99
CA GLU A 66 11.30 2.59 -6.15
C GLU A 66 12.28 1.68 -6.93
N VAL A 67 13.01 2.29 -7.88
CA VAL A 67 14.09 1.61 -8.62
C VAL A 67 15.40 1.79 -7.85
N ASP A 68 15.69 0.89 -6.91
CA ASP A 68 16.95 0.89 -6.17
C ASP A 68 18.04 0.08 -6.89
N TRP A 69 18.96 0.78 -7.55
CA TRP A 69 20.04 0.21 -8.36
C TRP A 69 21.36 0.02 -7.60
N LEU A 70 21.55 0.68 -6.45
CA LEU A 70 22.82 0.67 -5.69
C LEU A 70 22.85 -0.38 -4.57
N TYR A 71 21.71 -0.75 -3.99
CA TYR A 71 21.66 -1.58 -2.78
C TYR A 71 21.18 -3.03 -3.01
N ARG A 72 21.41 -3.59 -4.21
CA ARG A 72 20.96 -4.96 -4.56
C ARG A 72 21.71 -6.09 -3.83
N ARG A 73 22.62 -5.79 -2.91
CA ARG A 73 23.33 -6.78 -2.08
C ARG A 73 22.67 -6.94 -0.71
N ARG A 74 21.67 -7.83 -0.60
CA ARG A 74 21.51 -8.86 0.45
C ARG A 74 20.09 -9.32 0.78
N HIS A 75 19.05 -8.66 0.29
CA HIS A 75 17.70 -9.19 0.47
C HIS A 75 17.07 -9.47 -0.88
N ARG A 76 16.64 -10.72 -1.11
CA ARG A 76 15.53 -11.03 -2.02
C ARG A 76 14.30 -10.27 -1.51
N LYS A 77 14.27 -8.96 -1.73
CA LYS A 77 13.07 -8.15 -1.51
C LYS A 77 12.06 -8.70 -2.49
N ASN A 78 10.95 -9.19 -1.99
CA ASN A 78 9.89 -9.72 -2.81
C ASN A 78 9.44 -8.60 -3.76
N ASP A 79 9.58 -8.80 -5.08
CA ASP A 79 9.22 -7.80 -6.11
C ASP A 79 7.72 -7.42 -6.07
N GLN A 80 6.96 -8.11 -5.23
CA GLN A 80 5.55 -7.96 -4.97
C GLN A 80 5.21 -7.05 -3.79
N ASN A 81 6.20 -6.47 -3.10
CA ASN A 81 5.91 -5.52 -2.03
C ASN A 81 5.54 -4.15 -2.59
N PHE A 82 4.58 -3.48 -1.98
CA PHE A 82 4.23 -2.09 -2.27
C PHE A 82 4.16 -1.27 -0.99
N LYS A 83 4.30 0.05 -1.17
CA LYS A 83 4.16 1.05 -0.12
C LYS A 83 3.12 2.07 -0.53
N GLY A 84 2.61 2.80 0.45
CA GLY A 84 1.63 3.84 0.23
C GLY A 84 1.39 4.72 1.45
N LEU A 85 0.39 5.57 1.32
CA LEU A 85 -0.17 6.35 2.41
C LEU A 85 -1.67 6.09 2.47
N ALA A 86 -2.23 6.17 3.68
CA ALA A 86 -3.66 6.19 3.86
C ALA A 86 -4.07 7.32 4.80
N ARG A 87 -5.21 7.93 4.52
CA ARG A 87 -5.86 8.91 5.39
C ARG A 87 -7.26 8.42 5.69
N VAL A 88 -7.60 8.41 6.97
CA VAL A 88 -8.96 8.10 7.42
C VAL A 88 -9.56 9.36 8.00
N LYS A 89 -10.71 9.77 7.47
CA LYS A 89 -11.46 10.92 7.95
C LYS A 89 -12.77 10.47 8.60
N SER A 90 -13.08 11.08 9.74
CA SER A 90 -14.33 10.84 10.47
C SER A 90 -14.78 12.11 11.18
N ARG A 91 -15.93 12.05 11.87
CA ARG A 91 -16.36 13.12 12.78
C ARG A 91 -15.43 13.32 13.99
N LEU A 92 -14.61 12.32 14.33
CA LEU A 92 -13.69 12.34 15.47
C LEU A 92 -12.33 12.95 15.14
N GLY A 93 -12.05 13.17 13.85
CA GLY A 93 -10.78 13.69 13.37
C GLY A 93 -10.27 12.93 12.15
N MET A 94 -8.97 13.11 11.90
CA MET A 94 -8.27 12.53 10.77
C MET A 94 -7.06 11.74 11.25
N GLU A 95 -6.89 10.53 10.73
CA GLU A 95 -5.76 9.63 10.99
C GLU A 95 -4.90 9.52 9.73
N GLN A 96 -3.58 9.45 9.88
CA GLN A 96 -2.64 9.27 8.77
C GLN A 96 -1.78 8.04 8.99
N TYR A 97 -1.67 7.22 7.95
CA TYR A 97 -0.96 5.96 7.99
C TYR A 97 0.05 5.86 6.86
N ARG A 98 1.20 5.27 7.17
CA ARG A 98 2.02 4.56 6.19
C ARG A 98 1.38 3.20 5.91
N VAL A 99 1.36 2.83 4.65
CA VAL A 99 0.81 1.57 4.17
C VAL A 99 1.93 0.69 3.65
N GLU A 100 1.93 -0.57 4.05
CA GLU A 100 2.82 -1.60 3.53
C GLU A 100 2.01 -2.84 3.17
N GLY A 101 2.19 -3.36 1.96
CA GLY A 101 1.44 -4.52 1.49
C GLY A 101 2.24 -5.40 0.54
N VAL A 102 1.68 -6.56 0.24
CA VAL A 102 2.31 -7.56 -0.63
C VAL A 102 1.27 -8.11 -1.61
N ILE A 103 1.63 -8.14 -2.90
CA ILE A 103 0.85 -8.84 -3.91
C ILE A 103 1.01 -10.34 -3.71
N ARG A 104 -0.12 -11.05 -3.58
CA ARG A 104 -0.11 -12.51 -3.50
C ARG A 104 0.02 -13.10 -4.90
N ASN A 105 -0.81 -12.64 -5.82
CA ASN A 105 -0.82 -13.13 -7.19
C ASN A 105 -1.15 -11.99 -8.16
N THR A 106 -0.21 -11.69 -9.06
CA THR A 106 -0.37 -10.64 -10.07
C THR A 106 -1.40 -10.99 -11.14
N LYS A 107 -1.53 -12.26 -11.50
CA LYS A 107 -2.50 -12.72 -12.52
C LYS A 107 -3.93 -12.68 -12.02
N GLN A 108 -4.12 -13.06 -10.76
CA GLN A 108 -5.44 -13.05 -10.10
C GLN A 108 -5.76 -11.72 -9.44
N GLN A 109 -4.84 -10.75 -9.49
CA GLN A 109 -5.00 -9.44 -8.88
C GLN A 109 -5.37 -9.52 -7.40
N THR A 110 -4.73 -10.45 -6.67
CA THR A 110 -4.99 -10.66 -5.24
C THR A 110 -3.87 -10.14 -4.37
N LEU A 111 -4.29 -9.56 -3.25
CA LEU A 111 -3.47 -9.01 -2.21
C LEU A 111 -3.34 -10.04 -1.10
N ASN A 112 -2.15 -10.10 -0.51
CA ASN A 112 -1.99 -10.66 0.82
C ASN A 112 -2.50 -9.61 1.83
N ARG A 113 -1.92 -9.59 3.03
CA ARG A 113 -2.20 -8.59 4.05
C ARG A 113 -1.61 -7.22 3.71
N ILE A 114 -2.38 -6.17 4.00
CA ILE A 114 -1.92 -4.78 4.06
C ILE A 114 -1.84 -4.35 5.51
N THR A 115 -0.76 -3.69 5.92
CA THR A 115 -0.57 -3.14 7.25
C THR A 115 -0.69 -1.62 7.21
N PHE A 116 -1.48 -1.07 8.13
CA PHE A 116 -1.61 0.37 8.36
C PHE A 116 -0.82 0.74 9.62
N LEU A 117 0.23 1.55 9.45
CA LEU A 117 1.11 2.01 10.51
C LEU A 117 0.92 3.50 10.68
N PHE A 118 0.71 4.01 11.90
CA PHE A 118 0.61 5.46 12.10
C PHE A 118 1.86 6.14 11.56
N GLN A 119 1.65 7.22 10.79
CA GLN A 119 2.75 8.04 10.33
C GLN A 119 3.38 8.81 11.50
N ASP A 120 2.54 9.28 12.42
CA ASP A 120 2.92 9.88 13.69
C ASP A 120 2.01 9.34 14.79
N GLU A 121 2.60 8.72 15.81
CA GLU A 121 1.87 8.15 16.95
C GLU A 121 1.09 9.19 17.75
N GLN A 122 1.48 10.46 17.67
CA GLN A 122 0.75 11.56 18.33
C GLN A 122 -0.59 11.86 17.64
N THR A 123 -0.73 11.50 16.36
CA THR A 123 -1.96 11.72 15.56
C THR A 123 -2.99 10.59 15.72
N ARG A 124 -2.65 9.55 16.48
CA ARG A 124 -3.53 8.42 16.77
C ARG A 124 -4.78 8.89 17.54
N LEU A 125 -5.96 8.61 17.00
CA LEU A 125 -7.22 8.93 17.67
C LEU A 125 -7.44 7.99 18.86
N ARG A 126 -7.69 8.59 20.03
CA ARG A 126 -7.99 7.87 21.27
C ARG A 126 -9.48 7.61 21.42
N ASN A 127 -9.84 6.62 22.23
CA ASN A 127 -11.20 6.14 22.43
C ASN A 127 -11.91 5.83 21.10
N ASN A 128 -11.16 5.22 20.16
CA ASN A 128 -11.58 5.01 18.78
C ASN A 128 -11.03 3.69 18.23
N PHE A 129 -11.79 3.06 17.33
CA PHE A 129 -11.30 1.97 16.50
C PHE A 129 -10.48 2.54 15.34
N ASN A 130 -9.17 2.36 15.41
CA ASN A 130 -8.22 2.80 14.40
C ASN A 130 -7.96 1.66 13.41
N LEU A 131 -7.61 1.96 12.16
CA LEU A 131 -7.24 0.92 11.18
C LEU A 131 -5.97 0.18 11.59
N MET A 132 -5.96 -1.13 11.38
CA MET A 132 -4.82 -1.99 11.70
C MET A 132 -4.30 -2.73 10.47
N THR A 133 -5.13 -3.56 9.84
CA THR A 133 -4.77 -4.28 8.61
C THR A 133 -5.92 -4.34 7.63
N ALA A 134 -5.63 -4.61 6.37
CA ALA A 134 -6.55 -5.31 5.48
C ALA A 134 -6.16 -6.79 5.44
N GLU A 135 -7.12 -7.68 5.61
CA GLU A 135 -6.91 -9.12 5.58
C GLU A 135 -6.51 -9.61 4.17
N GLU A 136 -6.02 -10.84 4.12
CA GLU A 136 -5.72 -11.52 2.87
C GLU A 136 -6.99 -11.72 2.02
N GLY A 137 -6.84 -11.69 0.70
CA GLY A 137 -7.93 -11.91 -0.24
C GLY A 137 -8.54 -10.62 -0.80
N GLY A 138 -8.04 -9.45 -0.40
CA GLY A 138 -8.33 -8.20 -1.10
C GLY A 138 -7.95 -8.31 -2.59
N ASN A 139 -8.69 -7.64 -3.45
CA ASN A 139 -8.46 -7.68 -4.90
C ASN A 139 -8.61 -6.30 -5.53
N TRP A 140 -8.03 -6.12 -6.72
CA TRP A 140 -8.21 -4.90 -7.49
C TRP A 140 -8.58 -5.21 -8.95
N GLU A 141 -9.54 -4.48 -9.48
CA GLU A 141 -10.03 -4.62 -10.85
C GLU A 141 -10.34 -3.23 -11.39
N SER A 142 -9.66 -2.80 -12.46
CA SER A 142 -9.72 -1.48 -13.11
C SER A 142 -10.00 -0.30 -12.15
N GLU A 143 -11.27 -0.05 -11.81
CA GLU A 143 -11.75 1.08 -11.03
C GLU A 143 -12.14 0.75 -9.57
N ALA A 144 -11.96 -0.50 -9.13
CA ALA A 144 -12.34 -0.95 -7.80
C ALA A 144 -11.21 -1.68 -7.07
N LEU A 145 -11.06 -1.40 -5.78
CA LEU A 145 -10.19 -2.10 -4.85
C LEU A 145 -11.05 -2.59 -3.69
N THR A 146 -11.15 -3.90 -3.52
CA THR A 146 -11.89 -4.50 -2.40
C THR A 146 -10.92 -4.95 -1.33
N LEU A 147 -11.25 -4.61 -0.08
CA LEU A 147 -10.44 -4.94 1.10
C LEU A 147 -11.37 -5.37 2.22
N THR A 148 -10.87 -6.21 3.13
CA THR A 148 -11.54 -6.53 4.40
C THR A 148 -10.72 -5.92 5.52
N LEU A 149 -11.21 -4.84 6.13
CA LEU A 149 -10.48 -4.06 7.13
C LEU A 149 -10.64 -4.65 8.52
N THR A 150 -9.55 -4.62 9.29
CA THR A 150 -9.51 -4.92 10.72
C THR A 150 -9.12 -3.67 11.49
N PHE A 151 -9.51 -3.66 12.76
CA PHE A 151 -9.37 -2.49 13.62
C PHE A 151 -8.68 -2.84 14.92
N ARG A 152 -8.13 -1.81 15.55
CA ARG A 152 -7.62 -1.86 16.90
C ARG A 152 -8.23 -0.73 17.70
N TYR A 153 -8.85 -1.05 18.82
CA TYR A 153 -9.34 -0.03 19.74
C TYR A 153 -8.17 0.55 20.53
N ILE A 154 -8.09 1.88 20.56
CA ILE A 154 -7.10 2.63 21.32
C ILE A 154 -7.82 3.32 22.47
N THR A 155 -7.38 3.04 23.70
CA THR A 155 -7.96 3.64 24.90
C THR A 155 -7.54 5.10 25.07
N GLU A 156 -8.15 5.79 26.03
CA GLU A 156 -7.78 7.14 26.44
C GLU A 156 -6.30 7.27 26.83
N ARG A 157 -5.69 6.21 27.36
CA ARG A 157 -4.27 6.20 27.75
C ARG A 157 -3.34 5.90 26.56
N GLY A 158 -3.89 5.65 25.38
CA GLY A 158 -3.14 5.34 24.15
C GLY A 158 -2.78 3.86 24.00
N SER A 159 -3.13 3.00 24.97
CA SER A 159 -2.91 1.56 24.89
C SER A 159 -3.93 0.90 23.97
N ALA A 160 -3.50 -0.17 23.29
CA ALA A 160 -4.41 -1.04 22.57
C ALA A 160 -5.21 -1.88 23.57
N PHE A 161 -6.51 -2.00 23.35
CA PHE A 161 -7.39 -2.86 24.16
C PHE A 161 -8.16 -3.83 23.25
N SER A 162 -8.43 -5.01 23.79
CA SER A 162 -9.20 -6.06 23.13
C SER A 162 -10.02 -6.82 24.16
N SER A 163 -11.22 -7.25 23.76
CA SER A 163 -12.12 -8.07 24.57
C SER A 163 -12.75 -9.15 23.70
N SER A 164 -12.58 -10.42 24.07
CA SER A 164 -13.20 -11.54 23.36
C SER A 164 -14.73 -11.61 23.56
N ASN A 165 -15.24 -10.95 24.60
CA ASN A 165 -16.66 -10.94 24.94
C ASN A 165 -17.43 -9.82 24.23
N ASP A 166 -16.75 -8.95 23.48
CA ASP A 166 -17.35 -7.86 22.72
C ASP A 166 -16.98 -8.03 21.23
N LEU A 167 -18.00 -8.29 20.41
CA LEU A 167 -17.85 -8.59 18.99
C LEU A 167 -17.20 -7.43 18.20
N ARG A 168 -17.23 -6.20 18.71
CA ARG A 168 -16.59 -5.05 18.04
C ARG A 168 -15.09 -5.24 17.87
N TYR A 169 -14.43 -5.97 18.77
CA TYR A 169 -12.98 -6.20 18.75
C TYR A 169 -12.54 -7.30 17.78
N THR A 170 -13.48 -8.09 17.25
CA THR A 170 -13.24 -9.12 16.23
C THR A 170 -13.96 -8.81 14.91
N THR A 171 -14.64 -7.67 14.83
CA THR A 171 -15.39 -7.27 13.64
C THR A 171 -14.43 -6.93 12.50
N THR A 172 -14.71 -7.50 11.34
CA THR A 172 -14.09 -7.13 10.07
C THR A 172 -15.10 -6.35 9.21
N VAL A 173 -14.59 -5.41 8.41
CA VAL A 173 -15.43 -4.55 7.58
C VAL A 173 -15.01 -4.67 6.13
N PRO A 174 -15.85 -5.26 5.26
CA PRO A 174 -15.58 -5.25 3.82
C PRO A 174 -15.77 -3.84 3.28
N VAL A 175 -14.81 -3.37 2.49
CA VAL A 175 -14.86 -2.06 1.83
C VAL A 175 -14.58 -2.21 0.36
N ARG A 176 -15.21 -1.35 -0.44
CA ARG A 176 -14.94 -1.21 -1.86
C ARG A 176 -14.53 0.23 -2.12
N LEU A 177 -13.25 0.43 -2.38
CA LEU A 177 -12.68 1.71 -2.77
C LEU A 177 -12.80 1.85 -4.29
N LYS A 178 -13.10 3.06 -4.73
CA LYS A 178 -13.09 3.45 -6.13
C LYS A 178 -11.77 4.11 -6.46
N ARG A 179 -11.27 3.90 -7.68
CA ARG A 179 -10.14 4.67 -8.16
C ARG A 179 -10.54 6.14 -8.27
N MET A 180 -9.67 7.02 -7.80
CA MET A 180 -9.75 8.44 -8.12
C MET A 180 -8.97 8.66 -9.42
N ASN A 181 -9.67 9.10 -10.46
CA ASN A 181 -8.99 9.60 -11.65
C ASN A 181 -8.36 10.95 -11.31
N PRO A 182 -7.08 11.18 -11.68
CA PRO A 182 -6.49 12.50 -11.66
C PRO A 182 -7.16 13.44 -12.66
#